data_AF-A0A8G2IU14-F1
#
_entry.id   AF-A0A8G2IU14-F1
#
_cell.length_a   1.000
_cell.length_b   1.000
_cell.length_c   1.000
_cell.angle_alpha   90.00
_cell.angle_beta   90.00
_cell.angle_gamma   90.00
#
_symmetry.space_group_name_H-M   'P 1'
#
loop_
_entity.id
_entity.type
_entity.pdbx_description
1 polymer ?
#
loop_
_entity_poly.entity_id
_entity_poly.type
_entity_poly.pdbx_seq_one_letter_code
_entity_poly.pdbx_strand_id
1 'polypeptide(L)'
;GLVNVPRIKGSHNAVLSGMLAAEKIAAAIESGRSHDDVIEIENEWRKGDIGRDLKRVRNVKPLWSKFGTALGVALGGFDMWTNTLFGFSVFGTLKHGKTDAQSLEPASMHKPIAYPKPDGVLTFDRLSSVFLSNTNHEEDQPVHLQVKDMALQKSSEHDIYAGPSTRYCPAGVYEWVEKDGKDVFVINAQNCVHCKTCDIKDPNQNINWVPPQGGEGPVYPNM
;
A
#
# COMPACT_ATOMS: atom_id res chain seq x y z
N GLY A 1 10.10 0.07 -3.94
CA GLY A 1 9.14 0.66 -4.90
C GLY A 1 9.69 1.95 -5.48
N LEU A 2 9.58 2.15 -6.79
CA LEU A 2 10.21 3.26 -7.53
C LEU A 2 9.18 4.25 -8.07
N VAL A 3 8.20 4.63 -7.23
CA VAL A 3 7.07 5.48 -7.62
C VAL A 3 7.39 6.95 -7.41
N ASN A 4 7.19 7.76 -8.46
CA ASN A 4 7.17 9.21 -8.37
C ASN A 4 5.78 9.66 -7.89
N VAL A 5 5.63 9.85 -6.58
CA VAL A 5 4.34 10.14 -5.92
C VAL A 5 3.67 11.41 -6.45
N PRO A 6 4.35 12.56 -6.58
CA PRO A 6 3.69 13.79 -7.07
C PRO A 6 3.17 13.68 -8.51
N ARG A 7 3.81 12.86 -9.34
CA ARG A 7 3.36 12.60 -10.71
C ARG A 7 2.31 11.50 -10.81
N ILE A 8 2.13 10.71 -9.74
CA ILE A 8 1.34 9.47 -9.73
C ILE A 8 1.82 8.53 -10.85
N LYS A 9 3.14 8.39 -11.00
CA LYS A 9 3.76 7.55 -12.04
C LYS A 9 4.85 6.69 -11.45
N GLY A 10 4.74 5.39 -11.65
CA GLY A 10 5.77 4.40 -11.29
C GLY A 10 6.07 3.41 -12.38
N SER A 11 5.17 3.20 -13.34
CA SER A 11 5.30 2.17 -14.38
C SER A 11 6.54 2.35 -15.25
N HIS A 12 6.90 3.59 -15.61
CA HIS A 12 8.12 3.86 -16.39
C HIS A 12 9.39 3.46 -15.62
N ASN A 13 9.46 3.79 -14.32
CA ASN A 13 10.60 3.40 -13.48
C ASN A 13 10.62 1.89 -13.23
N ALA A 14 9.45 1.25 -13.13
CA ALA A 14 9.36 -0.21 -13.01
C ALA A 14 9.93 -0.91 -14.26
N VAL A 15 9.54 -0.46 -15.46
CA VAL A 15 10.08 -0.97 -16.73
C VAL A 15 11.59 -0.74 -16.81
N LEU A 16 12.07 0.47 -16.52
CA LEU A 16 13.50 0.79 -16.52
C LEU A 16 14.28 -0.08 -15.52
N SER A 17 13.71 -0.36 -14.34
CA SER A 17 14.36 -1.20 -13.34
C SER A 17 14.43 -2.67 -13.77
N GLY A 18 13.40 -3.16 -14.48
CA GLY A 18 13.40 -4.51 -15.05
C GLY A 18 14.45 -4.66 -16.16
N MET A 19 14.54 -3.67 -17.06
CA MET A 19 15.58 -3.63 -18.10
C MET A 19 16.98 -3.62 -17.49
N LEU A 20 17.23 -2.72 -16.53
CA LEU A 20 18.52 -2.66 -15.84
C LEU A 20 18.87 -3.97 -15.14
N ALA A 21 17.91 -4.58 -14.43
CA ALA A 21 18.14 -5.87 -13.77
C ALA A 21 18.50 -6.96 -14.79
N ALA A 22 17.77 -7.05 -15.90
CA ALA A 22 18.04 -8.02 -16.96
C ALA A 22 19.45 -7.86 -17.55
N GLU A 23 19.86 -6.63 -17.86
CA GLU A 23 21.20 -6.33 -18.39
C GLU A 23 22.32 -6.75 -17.43
N LYS A 24 22.19 -6.44 -16.13
CA LYS A 24 23.22 -6.77 -15.14
C LYS A 24 23.26 -8.25 -14.80
N ILE A 25 22.11 -8.90 -14.73
CA ILE A 25 22.03 -10.35 -14.52
C ILE A 25 22.61 -11.10 -15.71
N ALA A 26 22.30 -10.71 -16.95
CA ALA A 26 22.87 -11.33 -18.15
C ALA A 26 24.41 -11.24 -18.16
N ALA A 27 24.96 -10.05 -17.89
CA ALA A 27 26.42 -9.85 -17.79
C ALA A 27 27.06 -10.67 -16.65
N ALA A 28 26.37 -10.82 -15.52
CA ALA A 28 26.83 -11.66 -14.42
C ALA A 28 26.87 -13.14 -14.81
N ILE A 29 25.85 -13.63 -15.51
CA ILE A 29 25.79 -15.01 -16.01
C ILE A 29 26.89 -15.26 -17.04
N GLU A 30 27.10 -14.35 -18.00
CA GLU A 30 28.14 -14.46 -19.02
C GLU A 30 29.56 -14.48 -18.42
N SER A 31 29.77 -13.76 -17.31
CA SER A 31 31.03 -13.77 -16.57
C SER A 31 31.20 -14.98 -15.63
N GLY A 32 30.24 -15.91 -15.63
CA GLY A 32 30.29 -17.12 -14.80
C GLY A 32 30.09 -16.86 -13.31
N ARG A 33 29.52 -15.71 -12.92
CA ARG A 33 29.19 -15.42 -11.52
C ARG A 33 28.09 -16.38 -11.03
N SER A 34 28.18 -16.76 -9.76
CA SER A 34 27.18 -17.61 -9.11
C SER A 34 27.19 -17.39 -7.60
N HIS A 35 26.03 -17.63 -6.96
CA HIS A 35 25.85 -17.56 -5.52
C HIS A 35 26.25 -16.22 -4.88
N ASP A 36 26.11 -15.12 -5.62
CA ASP A 36 26.46 -13.77 -5.17
C ASP A 36 25.39 -12.72 -5.53
N ASP A 37 25.55 -11.52 -4.98
CA ASP A 37 24.66 -10.40 -5.22
C ASP A 37 25.11 -9.58 -6.44
N VAL A 38 24.19 -9.33 -7.38
CA VAL A 38 24.41 -8.41 -8.50
C VAL A 38 24.23 -6.96 -8.03
N ILE A 39 25.16 -6.50 -7.18
CA ILE A 39 25.14 -5.17 -6.54
C ILE A 39 25.13 -4.01 -7.54
N GLU A 40 25.52 -4.26 -8.79
CA GLU A 40 25.50 -3.29 -9.88
C GLU A 40 24.09 -2.74 -10.11
N ILE A 41 23.04 -3.55 -9.92
CA ILE A 41 21.65 -3.11 -10.04
C ILE A 41 21.38 -1.96 -9.06
N GLU A 42 21.70 -2.17 -7.77
CA GLU A 42 21.49 -1.19 -6.69
C GLU A 42 22.33 0.08 -6.91
N ASN A 43 23.58 -0.09 -7.33
CA ASN A 43 24.52 1.01 -7.54
C ASN A 43 24.13 1.89 -8.75
N GLU A 44 23.54 1.30 -9.79
CA GLU A 44 23.28 1.99 -11.04
C GLU A 44 21.90 2.65 -11.10
N TRP A 45 20.84 2.04 -10.56
CA TRP A 45 19.51 2.66 -10.64
C TRP A 45 19.49 4.05 -9.97
N ARG A 46 20.24 4.22 -8.88
CA ARG A 46 20.37 5.48 -8.13
C ARG A 46 21.08 6.58 -8.91
N LYS A 47 21.97 6.21 -9.83
CA LYS A 47 22.75 7.14 -10.67
C LYS A 47 22.06 7.39 -12.02
N GLY A 48 21.27 6.44 -12.48
CA GLY A 48 20.52 6.48 -13.73
C GLY A 48 19.26 7.35 -13.71
N ASP A 49 18.40 7.15 -14.71
CA ASP A 49 17.17 7.93 -14.89
C ASP A 49 16.19 7.80 -13.73
N ILE A 50 16.07 6.60 -13.15
CA ILE A 50 15.21 6.33 -11.99
C ILE A 50 15.64 7.21 -10.81
N GLY A 51 16.93 7.17 -10.46
CA GLY A 51 17.47 7.99 -9.38
C GLY A 51 17.29 9.49 -9.62
N ARG A 52 17.50 9.97 -10.85
CA ARG A 52 17.26 11.37 -11.22
C ARG A 52 15.80 11.79 -11.09
N ASP A 53 14.86 10.93 -11.51
CA ASP A 53 13.42 11.17 -11.40
C ASP A 53 12.97 11.25 -9.93
N LEU A 54 13.40 10.28 -9.11
CA LEU A 54 12.97 10.19 -7.71
C LEU A 54 13.67 11.19 -6.79
N LYS A 55 14.96 11.47 -7.03
CA LYS A 55 15.74 12.39 -6.18
C LYS A 55 15.14 13.79 -6.16
N ARG A 56 14.61 14.28 -7.28
CA ARG A 56 14.01 15.63 -7.37
C ARG A 56 12.74 15.80 -6.54
N VAL A 57 12.02 14.71 -6.28
CA VAL A 57 10.70 14.73 -5.61
C VAL A 57 10.73 14.14 -4.20
N ARG A 58 11.92 13.75 -3.71
CA ARG A 58 12.10 12.93 -2.50
C ARG A 58 11.49 13.50 -1.22
N ASN A 59 11.36 14.82 -1.12
CA ASN A 59 10.85 15.48 0.08
C ASN A 59 9.34 15.78 0.04
N VAL A 60 8.65 15.60 -1.09
CA VAL A 60 7.23 16.00 -1.20
C VAL A 60 6.35 15.24 -0.20
N LYS A 61 6.42 13.90 -0.18
CA LYS A 61 5.61 13.10 0.76
C LYS A 61 6.03 13.29 2.23
N PRO A 62 7.33 13.35 2.59
CA PRO A 62 7.74 13.71 3.95
C PRO A 62 7.20 15.07 4.42
N LEU A 63 7.26 16.11 3.58
CA LEU A 63 6.74 17.45 3.92
C LEU A 63 5.23 17.43 4.10
N TRP A 64 4.50 16.80 3.16
CA TRP A 64 3.06 16.63 3.26
C TRP A 64 2.66 15.90 4.56
N SER A 65 3.36 14.82 4.91
CA SER A 65 3.02 14.03 6.10
C SER A 65 3.30 14.78 7.41
N LYS A 66 4.30 15.68 7.44
CA LYS A 66 4.68 16.44 8.64
C LYS A 66 3.85 17.70 8.85
N PHE A 67 3.50 18.40 7.78
CA PHE A 67 2.88 19.72 7.84
C PHE A 67 1.44 19.77 7.33
N GLY A 68 0.85 18.60 7.03
CA GLY A 68 -0.49 18.49 6.48
C GLY A 68 -0.59 18.93 5.03
N THR A 69 -1.80 18.88 4.48
CA THR A 69 -2.03 19.08 3.04
C THR A 69 -1.65 20.47 2.56
N ALA A 70 -2.16 21.54 3.18
CA ALA A 70 -1.95 22.90 2.68
C ALA A 70 -0.46 23.31 2.73
N LEU A 71 0.13 23.33 3.93
CA LEU A 71 1.51 23.77 4.11
C LEU A 71 2.52 22.76 3.53
N GLY A 72 2.30 21.47 3.75
CA GLY A 72 3.23 20.44 3.31
C GLY A 72 3.30 20.30 1.79
N VAL A 73 2.19 20.47 1.06
CA VAL A 73 2.20 20.50 -0.42
C VAL A 73 2.90 21.75 -0.93
N ALA A 74 2.65 22.92 -0.33
CA ALA A 74 3.33 24.16 -0.70
C ALA A 74 4.86 24.06 -0.54
N LEU A 75 5.33 23.57 0.61
CA LEU A 75 6.75 23.32 0.86
C LEU A 75 7.32 22.26 -0.08
N GLY A 76 6.55 21.20 -0.37
CA GLY A 76 6.92 20.17 -1.33
C GLY A 76 7.13 20.74 -2.73
N GLY A 77 6.22 21.60 -3.20
CA GLY A 77 6.35 22.31 -4.48
C GLY A 77 7.59 23.21 -4.53
N PHE A 78 7.83 23.98 -3.46
CA PHE A 78 9.03 24.82 -3.34
C PHE A 78 10.32 24.00 -3.39
N ASP A 79 10.40 22.88 -2.66
CA ASP A 79 11.56 21.98 -2.71
C ASP A 79 11.76 21.40 -4.11
N MET A 80 10.67 21.02 -4.79
CA MET A 80 10.73 20.47 -6.15
C MET A 80 11.25 21.51 -7.16
N TRP A 81 10.82 22.77 -7.03
CA TRP A 81 11.32 23.88 -7.84
C TRP A 81 12.82 24.10 -7.63
N THR A 82 13.28 24.13 -6.37
CA THR A 82 14.73 24.30 -6.11
C THR A 82 15.56 23.14 -6.65
N ASN A 83 15.09 21.89 -6.51
CA ASN A 83 15.77 20.72 -7.10
C ASN A 83 15.77 20.76 -8.63
N THR A 84 14.73 21.31 -9.25
CA THR A 84 14.60 21.36 -10.71
C THR A 84 15.45 22.49 -11.32
N LEU A 85 15.41 23.68 -10.72
CA LEU A 85 16.08 24.87 -11.23
C LEU A 85 17.57 24.91 -10.86
N PHE A 86 17.92 24.45 -9.66
CA PHE A 86 19.27 24.63 -9.11
C PHE A 86 19.96 23.32 -8.73
N GLY A 87 19.28 22.17 -8.84
CA GLY A 87 19.87 20.86 -8.57
C GLY A 87 20.08 20.53 -7.09
N PHE A 88 19.58 21.35 -6.16
CA PHE A 88 19.69 21.10 -4.72
C PHE A 88 18.34 21.25 -4.01
N SER A 89 18.25 20.71 -2.79
CA SER A 89 17.10 20.84 -1.90
C SER A 89 17.47 21.72 -0.71
N VAL A 90 16.63 22.70 -0.39
CA VAL A 90 16.79 23.55 0.80
C VAL A 90 16.59 22.74 2.09
N PHE A 91 15.80 21.67 2.04
CA PHE A 91 15.49 20.80 3.18
C PHE A 91 16.39 19.55 3.27
N GLY A 92 17.39 19.43 2.40
CA GLY A 92 18.25 18.25 2.34
C GLY A 92 17.48 17.00 1.89
N THR A 93 17.56 15.91 2.66
CA THR A 93 16.77 14.70 2.44
C THR A 93 16.03 14.33 3.71
N LEU A 94 14.72 14.50 3.69
CA LEU A 94 13.85 14.25 4.82
C LEU A 94 13.49 12.77 4.92
N LYS A 95 13.35 12.29 6.15
CA LYS A 95 12.86 10.94 6.46
C LYS A 95 11.36 10.98 6.81
N HIS A 96 10.69 9.86 6.55
CA HIS A 96 9.40 9.55 7.16
C HIS A 96 9.55 9.31 8.66
N GLY A 97 8.49 9.54 9.43
CA GLY A 97 8.50 9.40 10.89
C GLY A 97 7.92 8.06 11.34
N LYS A 98 6.59 7.94 11.28
CA LYS A 98 5.84 6.73 11.62
C LYS A 98 5.61 5.88 10.36
N THR A 99 5.41 4.58 10.56
CA THR A 99 4.80 3.71 9.53
C THR A 99 3.32 4.04 9.35
N ASP A 100 2.72 3.59 8.25
CA ASP A 100 1.28 3.79 8.02
C ASP A 100 0.43 3.08 9.10
N ALA A 101 0.83 1.88 9.55
CA ALA A 101 0.22 1.16 10.67
C ALA A 101 0.24 1.99 11.97
N GLN A 102 1.40 2.55 12.32
CA GLN A 102 1.59 3.37 13.53
C GLN A 102 0.92 4.77 13.46
N SER A 103 0.36 5.13 12.31
CA SER A 103 -0.28 6.44 12.10
C SER A 103 -1.77 6.44 12.45
N LEU A 104 -2.31 5.33 12.98
CA LEU A 104 -3.69 5.25 13.47
C LEU A 104 -3.75 5.59 14.98
N GLU A 105 -4.71 6.40 15.38
CA GLU A 105 -4.96 6.76 16.77
C GLU A 105 -6.18 5.99 17.32
N PRO A 106 -6.27 5.76 18.65
CA PRO A 106 -7.41 5.09 19.26
C PRO A 106 -8.74 5.74 18.90
N ALA A 107 -9.79 4.93 18.72
CA ALA A 107 -11.10 5.42 18.31
C ALA A 107 -11.70 6.43 19.30
N SER A 108 -11.38 6.31 20.59
CA SER A 108 -11.81 7.23 21.66
C SER A 108 -11.31 8.67 21.47
N MET A 109 -10.27 8.89 20.66
CA MET A 109 -9.72 10.22 20.35
C MET A 109 -10.44 10.91 19.19
N HIS A 110 -11.40 10.25 18.55
CA HIS A 110 -12.05 10.74 17.34
C HIS A 110 -13.57 10.60 17.38
N LYS A 111 -14.24 11.38 16.52
CA LYS A 111 -15.67 11.25 16.28
C LYS A 111 -15.88 10.37 15.05
N PRO A 112 -16.82 9.39 15.08
CA PRO A 112 -17.20 8.65 13.89
C PRO A 112 -17.64 9.58 12.74
N ILE A 113 -17.19 9.27 11.52
CA ILE A 113 -17.60 9.99 10.32
C ILE A 113 -18.91 9.38 9.81
N ALA A 114 -19.96 10.21 9.70
CA ALA A 114 -21.22 9.80 9.10
C ALA A 114 -21.16 9.96 7.57
N TYR A 115 -20.83 8.88 6.87
CA TYR A 115 -20.86 8.86 5.40
C TYR A 115 -22.31 8.79 4.89
N PRO A 116 -22.66 9.52 3.81
CA PRO A 116 -23.95 9.37 3.15
C PRO A 116 -24.16 7.94 2.65
N LYS A 117 -25.41 7.50 2.63
CA LYS A 117 -25.76 6.23 1.97
C LYS A 117 -25.54 6.36 0.46
N PRO A 118 -25.14 5.27 -0.22
CA PRO A 118 -25.02 5.28 -1.67
C PRO A 118 -26.38 5.55 -2.34
N ASP A 119 -26.36 6.33 -3.43
CA ASP A 119 -27.53 6.70 -4.21
C ASP A 119 -27.83 5.74 -5.38
N GLY A 120 -26.90 4.82 -5.69
CA GLY A 120 -27.01 3.86 -6.79
C GLY A 120 -26.81 4.48 -8.18
N VAL A 121 -26.42 5.75 -8.28
CA VAL A 121 -26.21 6.47 -9.54
C VAL A 121 -24.79 7.03 -9.63
N LEU A 122 -24.38 7.82 -8.64
CA LEU A 122 -23.02 8.39 -8.54
C LEU A 122 -22.19 7.66 -7.48
N THR A 123 -22.85 7.05 -6.50
CA THR A 123 -22.26 6.38 -5.35
C THR A 123 -22.89 5.02 -5.16
N PHE A 124 -22.08 4.01 -4.91
CA PHE A 124 -22.50 2.62 -4.87
C PHE A 124 -22.06 1.98 -3.56
N ASP A 125 -22.74 0.92 -3.15
CA ASP A 125 -22.26 0.10 -2.05
C ASP A 125 -20.99 -0.66 -2.46
N ARG A 126 -20.27 -1.14 -1.45
CA ARG A 126 -19.01 -1.82 -1.63
C ARG A 126 -19.15 -3.15 -2.38
N LEU A 127 -20.21 -3.93 -2.13
CA LEU A 127 -20.38 -5.24 -2.74
C LEU A 127 -20.68 -5.14 -4.24
N SER A 128 -21.50 -4.17 -4.64
CA SER A 128 -21.70 -3.83 -6.06
C SER A 128 -20.38 -3.47 -6.75
N SER A 129 -19.47 -2.75 -6.06
CA SER A 129 -18.13 -2.44 -6.58
C SER A 129 -17.25 -3.69 -6.70
N VAL A 130 -17.27 -4.59 -5.71
CA VAL A 130 -16.51 -5.85 -5.74
C VAL A 130 -16.98 -6.73 -6.89
N PHE A 131 -18.29 -6.82 -7.12
CA PHE A 131 -18.85 -7.58 -8.23
C PHE A 131 -18.26 -7.14 -9.59
N LEU A 132 -18.10 -5.83 -9.81
CA LEU A 132 -17.50 -5.30 -11.05
C LEU A 132 -16.01 -5.59 -11.20
N SER A 133 -15.30 -5.89 -10.10
CA SER A 133 -13.90 -6.36 -10.17
C SER A 133 -13.79 -7.78 -10.70
N ASN A 134 -14.92 -8.50 -10.74
CA ASN A 134 -15.01 -9.91 -11.11
C ASN A 134 -13.96 -10.77 -10.38
N THR A 135 -13.68 -10.39 -9.12
CA THR A 135 -12.76 -11.13 -8.26
C THR A 135 -13.40 -12.41 -7.76
N ASN A 136 -12.65 -13.49 -7.77
CA ASN A 136 -13.11 -14.77 -7.27
C ASN A 136 -11.95 -15.63 -6.76
N HIS A 137 -12.25 -16.53 -5.82
CA HIS A 137 -11.33 -17.51 -5.27
C HIS A 137 -12.11 -18.81 -4.99
N GLU A 138 -11.45 -19.97 -5.10
CA GLU A 138 -12.02 -21.24 -4.66
C GLU A 138 -12.33 -21.19 -3.15
N GLU A 139 -13.53 -21.63 -2.76
CA GLU A 139 -13.98 -21.53 -1.36
C GLU A 139 -13.28 -22.53 -0.44
N ASP A 140 -12.88 -23.70 -0.95
CA ASP A 140 -12.24 -24.78 -0.19
C ASP A 140 -10.70 -24.67 -0.12
N GLN A 141 -10.17 -23.46 -0.29
CA GLN A 141 -8.74 -23.20 -0.12
C GLN A 141 -8.43 -22.56 1.25
N PRO A 142 -7.19 -22.71 1.76
CA PRO A 142 -6.76 -21.98 2.94
C PRO A 142 -6.88 -20.46 2.77
N VAL A 143 -7.42 -19.78 3.78
CA VAL A 143 -7.53 -18.32 3.79
C VAL A 143 -6.14 -17.69 3.68
N HIS A 144 -5.91 -16.96 2.59
CA HIS A 144 -4.65 -16.31 2.27
C HIS A 144 -4.39 -15.00 3.05
N LEU A 145 -5.27 -14.69 4.00
CA LEU A 145 -5.23 -13.54 4.90
C LEU A 145 -5.04 -14.05 6.33
N GLN A 146 -3.79 -14.30 6.69
CA GLN A 146 -3.45 -15.01 7.90
C GLN A 146 -3.41 -14.06 9.09
N VAL A 147 -4.26 -14.30 10.09
CA VAL A 147 -4.24 -13.54 11.35
C VAL A 147 -3.31 -14.26 12.32
N LYS A 148 -2.24 -13.60 12.78
CA LYS A 148 -1.24 -14.22 13.68
C LYS A 148 -1.81 -14.48 15.08
N ASP A 149 -2.57 -13.52 15.61
CA ASP A 149 -3.18 -13.59 16.94
C ASP A 149 -4.63 -13.09 16.91
N MET A 150 -5.58 -14.01 17.05
CA MET A 150 -7.01 -13.70 17.08
C MET A 150 -7.44 -12.95 18.36
N ALA A 151 -6.74 -13.14 19.48
CA ALA A 151 -7.02 -12.40 20.70
C ALA A 151 -6.57 -10.95 20.58
N LEU A 152 -5.42 -10.69 19.95
CA LEU A 152 -4.97 -9.33 19.63
C LEU A 152 -5.90 -8.62 18.64
N GLN A 153 -6.45 -9.37 17.67
CA GLN A 153 -7.44 -8.85 16.73
C GLN A 153 -8.66 -8.27 17.46
N LYS A 154 -9.15 -8.96 18.49
CA LYS A 154 -10.25 -8.45 19.31
C LYS A 154 -9.81 -7.33 20.27
N SER A 155 -8.85 -7.63 21.13
CA SER A 155 -8.45 -6.75 22.24
C SER A 155 -7.80 -5.43 21.82
N SER A 156 -7.25 -5.34 20.60
CA SER A 156 -6.61 -4.13 20.07
C SER A 156 -7.31 -3.61 18.81
N GLU A 157 -7.27 -4.35 17.69
CA GLU A 157 -7.81 -3.85 16.41
C GLU A 157 -9.30 -3.47 16.54
N HIS A 158 -10.10 -4.32 17.18
CA HIS A 158 -11.50 -4.02 17.44
C HIS A 158 -11.68 -3.06 18.62
N ASP A 159 -11.24 -3.43 19.83
CA ASP A 159 -11.65 -2.72 21.05
C ASP A 159 -10.98 -1.35 21.22
N ILE A 160 -9.75 -1.14 20.72
CA ILE A 160 -9.03 0.14 20.80
C ILE A 160 -9.28 1.01 19.55
N TYR A 161 -9.25 0.41 18.36
CA TYR A 161 -9.32 1.12 17.08
C TYR A 161 -10.69 1.04 16.38
N ALA A 162 -11.68 0.43 17.03
CA ALA A 162 -13.05 0.24 16.54
C ALA A 162 -13.13 -0.58 15.23
N GLY A 163 -12.23 -1.53 15.03
CA GLY A 163 -12.26 -2.45 13.89
C GLY A 163 -12.00 -1.80 12.53
N PRO A 164 -10.85 -1.10 12.32
CA PRO A 164 -10.55 -0.38 11.09
C PRO A 164 -10.50 -1.27 9.83
N SER A 165 -10.27 -2.58 9.96
CA SER A 165 -10.29 -3.56 8.85
C SER A 165 -11.58 -3.57 8.07
N THR A 166 -12.70 -3.34 8.74
CA THR A 166 -14.03 -3.25 8.14
C THR A 166 -14.19 -2.01 7.25
N ARG A 167 -13.28 -1.02 7.35
CA ARG A 167 -13.35 0.27 6.66
C ARG A 167 -12.20 0.50 5.68
N TYR A 168 -10.96 0.20 6.03
CA TYR A 168 -9.83 0.35 5.10
C TYR A 168 -9.83 -0.73 4.01
N CYS A 169 -10.50 -1.87 4.23
CA CYS A 169 -10.58 -2.91 3.22
C CYS A 169 -11.51 -2.45 2.10
N PRO A 170 -11.01 -2.32 0.86
CA PRO A 170 -11.81 -1.83 -0.25
C PRO A 170 -12.87 -2.85 -0.71
N ALA A 171 -12.77 -4.10 -0.26
CA ALA A 171 -13.59 -5.21 -0.77
C ALA A 171 -14.47 -5.90 0.29
N GLY A 172 -14.55 -5.38 1.51
CA GLY A 172 -15.42 -5.95 2.54
C GLY A 172 -15.07 -7.37 2.94
N VAL A 173 -13.77 -7.67 2.93
CA VAL A 173 -13.26 -8.98 3.32
C VAL A 173 -13.41 -9.22 4.83
N TYR A 174 -13.30 -8.19 5.66
CA TYR A 174 -13.30 -8.32 7.11
C TYR A 174 -14.60 -7.80 7.71
N GLU A 175 -15.18 -8.60 8.59
CA GLU A 175 -16.40 -8.26 9.31
C GLU A 175 -16.30 -8.71 10.77
N TRP A 176 -16.93 -7.94 11.65
CA TRP A 176 -17.21 -8.34 13.03
C TRP A 176 -18.70 -8.64 13.12
N VAL A 177 -19.06 -9.89 13.41
CA VAL A 177 -20.45 -10.34 13.49
C VAL A 177 -20.75 -10.85 14.90
N GLU A 178 -21.96 -10.63 15.37
CA GLU A 178 -22.40 -11.19 16.66
C GLU A 178 -22.82 -12.66 16.46
N LYS A 179 -22.22 -13.57 17.23
CA LYS A 179 -22.62 -14.97 17.35
C LYS A 179 -22.71 -15.34 18.83
N ASP A 180 -23.88 -15.79 19.27
CA ASP A 180 -24.15 -16.17 20.66
C ASP A 180 -23.77 -15.08 21.68
N GLY A 181 -24.06 -13.82 21.34
CA GLY A 181 -23.73 -12.65 22.18
C GLY A 181 -22.24 -12.29 22.23
N LYS A 182 -21.42 -12.82 21.33
CA LYS A 182 -19.98 -12.53 21.22
C LYS A 182 -19.62 -12.01 19.84
N ASP A 183 -18.76 -11.01 19.78
CA ASP A 183 -18.17 -10.53 18.53
C ASP A 183 -17.20 -11.58 17.99
N VAL A 184 -17.43 -12.02 16.75
CA VAL A 184 -16.60 -12.96 16.01
C VAL A 184 -16.04 -12.28 14.77
N PHE A 185 -14.73 -12.37 14.58
CA PHE A 185 -14.07 -11.87 13.38
C PHE A 185 -14.24 -12.87 12.23
N VAL A 186 -14.78 -12.41 11.11
CA VAL A 186 -15.04 -13.20 9.91
C VAL A 186 -14.22 -12.65 8.75
N ILE A 187 -13.64 -13.56 7.96
CA ILE A 187 -12.81 -13.25 6.79
C ILE A 187 -13.48 -13.86 5.55
N ASN A 188 -14.11 -13.00 4.75
CA ASN A 188 -14.67 -13.30 3.43
C ASN A 188 -13.55 -13.22 2.37
N ALA A 189 -12.60 -14.15 2.43
CA ALA A 189 -11.37 -14.13 1.62
C ALA A 189 -11.63 -14.15 0.10
N GLN A 190 -12.76 -14.73 -0.33
CA GLN A 190 -13.20 -14.78 -1.72
C GLN A 190 -13.37 -13.40 -2.36
N ASN A 191 -13.67 -12.37 -1.56
CA ASN A 191 -13.82 -10.99 -2.03
C ASN A 191 -12.49 -10.26 -2.21
N CYS A 192 -11.35 -10.85 -1.82
CA CYS A 192 -10.08 -10.14 -1.80
C CYS A 192 -9.68 -9.63 -3.21
N VAL A 193 -9.28 -8.36 -3.30
CA VAL A 193 -8.79 -7.75 -4.57
C VAL A 193 -7.27 -7.57 -4.58
N HIS A 194 -6.57 -8.23 -3.66
CA HIS A 194 -5.10 -8.27 -3.58
C HIS A 194 -4.41 -6.90 -3.45
N CYS A 195 -5.13 -5.88 -2.97
CA CYS A 195 -4.61 -4.51 -2.80
C CYS A 195 -3.49 -4.36 -1.75
N LYS A 196 -3.32 -5.36 -0.86
CA LYS A 196 -2.37 -5.39 0.26
C LYS A 196 -2.58 -4.34 1.37
N THR A 197 -3.68 -3.57 1.34
CA THR A 197 -3.94 -2.54 2.35
C THR A 197 -4.01 -3.09 3.77
N CYS A 198 -4.60 -4.27 3.98
CA CYS A 198 -4.72 -4.88 5.31
C CYS A 198 -3.37 -5.21 5.94
N ASP A 199 -2.45 -5.77 5.16
CA ASP A 199 -1.08 -6.08 5.56
C ASP A 199 -0.28 -4.81 5.93
N ILE A 200 -0.57 -3.69 5.25
CA ILE A 200 0.12 -2.40 5.48
C ILE A 200 -0.48 -1.58 6.62
N LYS A 201 -1.82 -1.55 6.74
CA LYS A 201 -2.54 -0.56 7.55
C LYS A 201 -3.05 -1.09 8.88
N ASP A 202 -3.03 -2.41 9.10
CA ASP A 202 -3.35 -2.99 10.40
C ASP A 202 -2.47 -2.39 11.50
N PRO A 203 -3.05 -1.72 12.52
CA PRO A 203 -2.30 -1.07 13.59
C PRO A 203 -1.37 -2.03 14.35
N ASN A 204 -1.69 -3.32 14.37
CA ASN A 204 -0.92 -4.35 15.07
C ASN A 204 0.02 -5.16 14.15
N GLN A 205 -0.03 -4.95 12.82
CA GLN A 205 0.71 -5.77 11.84
C GLN A 205 0.47 -7.29 12.04
N ASN A 206 -0.77 -7.62 12.40
CA ASN A 206 -1.28 -8.92 12.79
C ASN A 206 -1.77 -9.74 11.58
N ILE A 207 -2.30 -9.06 10.56
CA ILE A 207 -2.68 -9.68 9.28
C ILE A 207 -1.45 -9.82 8.39
N ASN A 208 -1.20 -11.02 7.87
CA ASN A 208 -0.18 -11.33 6.87
C ASN A 208 -0.86 -11.78 5.58
N TRP A 209 -0.69 -11.02 4.50
CA TRP A 209 -1.20 -11.42 3.19
C TRP A 209 -0.21 -12.39 2.53
N VAL A 210 -0.71 -13.53 2.07
CA VAL A 210 0.04 -14.46 1.21
C VAL A 210 -0.69 -14.64 -0.13
N PRO A 211 0.00 -15.07 -1.19
CA PRO A 211 -0.67 -15.40 -2.44
C PRO A 211 -1.69 -16.54 -2.24
N PRO A 212 -2.92 -16.41 -2.77
CA PRO A 212 -3.84 -17.55 -2.91
C PRO A 212 -3.40 -18.49 -4.04
N GLN A 213 -4.26 -19.43 -4.43
CA GLN A 213 -4.01 -20.26 -5.61
C GLN A 213 -3.81 -19.39 -6.87
N GLY A 214 -2.96 -19.88 -7.78
CA GLY A 214 -2.60 -19.14 -8.99
C GLY A 214 -3.78 -19.01 -9.96
N GLY A 215 -3.98 -17.81 -10.51
CA GLY A 215 -5.06 -17.51 -11.45
C GLY A 215 -6.33 -16.94 -10.81
N GLU A 216 -6.36 -16.84 -9.48
CA GLU A 216 -7.46 -16.25 -8.72
C GLU A 216 -7.25 -14.77 -8.39
N GLY A 217 -8.30 -14.15 -7.86
CA GLY A 217 -8.33 -12.73 -7.55
C GLY A 217 -9.02 -11.91 -8.63
N PRO A 218 -8.73 -10.60 -8.70
CA PRO A 218 -9.48 -9.69 -9.56
C PRO A 218 -9.22 -9.94 -11.05
N VAL A 219 -10.27 -9.83 -11.86
CA VAL A 219 -10.18 -9.93 -13.32
C VAL A 219 -10.39 -8.54 -13.93
N TYR A 220 -9.27 -7.84 -14.15
CA TYR A 220 -9.25 -6.49 -14.71
C TYR A 220 -8.86 -6.51 -16.20
N PRO A 221 -9.81 -6.43 -17.15
CA PRO A 221 -9.49 -6.52 -18.57
C PRO A 221 -8.78 -5.27 -19.11
N ASN A 222 -9.03 -4.08 -18.53
CA ASN A 222 -8.55 -2.79 -19.06
C ASN A 222 -8.27 -1.74 -17.95
N MET A 223 -7.83 -2.15 -16.75
CA MET A 223 -7.39 -1.21 -15.71
C MET A 223 -5.91 -0.85 -15.82
#